data_AF-A0A969NJP5-F1
#
_entry.id   AF-A0A969NJP5-F1
#
_cell.length_a   1.000
_cell.length_b   1.000
_cell.length_c   1.000
_cell.angle_alpha   90.00
_cell.angle_beta   90.00
_cell.angle_gamma   90.00
#
_symmetry.space_group_name_H-M   'P 1'
#
loop_
_entity.id
_entity.type
_entity.pdbx_description
1 polymer ?
#
loop_
_entity_poly.entity_id
_entity_poly.type
_entity_poly.pdbx_seq_one_letter_code
_entity_poly.pdbx_strand_id
1 'polypeptide(L)'
;LLDDNPRAMKRLVNAYSVNRARAILAFLSISMEDLAQWTIINMRWPQLAEYFAEHPVKIDKIGTDDLSEIDEKMQHLFKDPEVINVINGGDITNALTTDTIKICSKLI
;
A
#
# COMPACT_ATOMS: atom_id res chain seq x y z
N LEU A 1 -14.16 1.40 1.31
CA LEU A 1 -12.85 1.15 0.65
C LEU A 1 -12.77 1.67 -0.80
N LEU A 2 -13.87 1.73 -1.55
CA LEU A 2 -13.98 2.48 -2.82
C LEU A 2 -15.26 3.31 -2.76
N ASP A 3 -15.23 4.52 -3.31
CA ASP A 3 -16.46 5.31 -3.52
C ASP A 3 -17.42 4.51 -4.41
N ASP A 4 -18.74 4.67 -4.21
CA ASP A 4 -19.82 4.04 -5.01
C ASP A 4 -19.86 4.47 -6.49
N ASN A 5 -18.78 5.08 -6.99
CA ASN A 5 -18.60 5.49 -8.36
C ASN A 5 -18.03 4.32 -9.20
N PRO A 6 -18.77 3.80 -10.20
CA PRO A 6 -18.27 2.74 -11.09
C PRO A 6 -16.95 3.09 -11.79
N ARG A 7 -16.61 4.38 -11.91
CA ARG A 7 -15.33 4.83 -12.45
C ARG A 7 -14.17 4.55 -11.50
N ALA A 8 -14.38 4.57 -10.19
CA ALA A 8 -13.35 4.27 -9.19
C ALA A 8 -12.86 2.82 -9.34
N MET A 9 -13.78 1.86 -9.50
CA MET A 9 -13.43 0.46 -9.75
C MET A 9 -12.64 0.29 -11.06
N LYS A 10 -13.05 0.95 -12.15
CA LYS A 10 -12.29 0.90 -13.41
C LYS A 10 -10.87 1.47 -13.27
N ARG A 11 -10.71 2.58 -12.55
CA ARG A 11 -9.37 3.15 -12.28
C ARG A 11 -8.50 2.17 -11.50
N LEU A 12 -9.06 1.50 -10.49
CA LEU A 12 -8.34 0.50 -9.71
C LEU A 12 -7.86 -0.67 -10.58
N VAL A 13 -8.76 -1.27 -11.35
CA VAL A 13 -8.41 -2.39 -12.25
C VAL A 13 -7.35 -1.97 -13.26
N ASN A 14 -7.45 -0.77 -13.82
CA ASN A 14 -6.45 -0.25 -14.75
C ASN A 14 -5.09 -0.04 -14.07
N ALA A 15 -5.05 0.60 -12.90
CA ALA A 15 -3.81 0.82 -12.16
C ALA A 15 -3.15 -0.51 -11.77
N TYR A 16 -3.94 -1.46 -11.27
CA TYR A 16 -3.47 -2.81 -10.96
C TYR A 16 -2.88 -3.50 -12.20
N SER A 17 -3.57 -3.42 -13.34
CA SER A 17 -3.12 -4.06 -14.58
C SER A 17 -1.78 -3.49 -15.07
N VAL A 18 -1.61 -2.17 -14.98
CA VAL A 18 -0.34 -1.50 -15.31
C VAL A 18 0.77 -1.93 -14.35
N ASN A 19 0.51 -1.93 -13.05
CA ASN A 19 1.48 -2.35 -12.03
C ASN A 19 1.86 -3.82 -12.21
N ARG A 20 0.91 -4.69 -12.58
CA ARG A 20 1.16 -6.10 -12.86
C ARG A 20 2.04 -6.27 -14.09
N ALA A 21 1.78 -5.53 -15.17
CA ALA A 21 2.62 -5.54 -16.36
C ALA A 21 4.05 -5.09 -16.04
N ARG A 22 4.23 -4.03 -15.24
CA ARG A 22 5.54 -3.58 -14.75
C ARG A 22 6.26 -4.66 -13.94
N ALA A 23 5.57 -5.29 -12.99
CA ALA A 23 6.14 -6.36 -12.17
C ALA A 23 6.63 -7.54 -13.03
N ILE A 24 5.85 -7.94 -14.04
CA ILE A 24 6.23 -8.99 -14.99
C ILE A 24 7.49 -8.60 -15.77
N LEU A 25 7.53 -7.38 -16.34
CA LEU A 25 8.67 -6.90 -17.11
C LEU A 25 9.94 -6.76 -16.27
N ALA A 26 9.80 -6.43 -14.99
CA ALA A 26 10.90 -6.30 -14.03
C ALA A 26 11.28 -7.64 -13.35
N PHE A 27 10.65 -8.75 -13.73
CA PHE A 27 10.82 -10.08 -13.11
C PHE A 27 10.63 -10.05 -11.58
N LEU A 28 9.72 -9.20 -11.09
CA LEU A 28 9.40 -9.09 -9.67
C LEU A 28 8.34 -10.14 -9.30
N SER A 29 8.64 -10.92 -8.27
CA SER A 29 7.69 -11.84 -7.66
C SER A 29 6.87 -11.09 -6.60
N ILE A 30 5.62 -10.77 -6.94
CA ILE A 30 4.66 -10.12 -6.05
C ILE A 30 3.34 -10.89 -6.16
N SER A 31 2.73 -11.22 -5.03
CA SER A 31 1.43 -11.88 -5.02
C SER A 31 0.34 -10.97 -5.62
N MET A 32 -0.79 -11.55 -6.01
CA MET A 32 -1.89 -10.76 -6.56
C MET A 32 -2.46 -9.81 -5.50
N GLU A 33 -2.55 -10.32 -4.27
CA GLU A 33 -3.09 -9.70 -3.08
C GLU A 33 -2.24 -8.50 -2.64
N ASP A 34 -0.93 -8.71 -2.48
CA ASP A 34 0.02 -7.66 -2.11
C ASP A 34 0.02 -6.52 -3.12
N LEU A 35 0.01 -6.87 -4.42
CA LEU A 35 -0.02 -5.89 -5.49
C LEU A 35 -1.33 -5.11 -5.50
N ALA A 36 -2.45 -5.74 -5.16
CA ALA A 36 -3.74 -5.08 -5.04
C ALA A 36 -3.76 -4.11 -3.85
N GLN A 37 -3.30 -4.54 -2.66
CA GLN A 37 -3.18 -3.67 -1.48
C GLN A 37 -2.25 -2.48 -1.77
N TRP A 38 -1.09 -2.72 -2.36
CA TRP A 38 -0.16 -1.66 -2.77
C TRP A 38 -0.79 -0.68 -3.76
N THR A 39 -1.53 -1.19 -4.74
CA THR A 39 -2.23 -0.35 -5.72
C THR A 39 -3.29 0.51 -5.03
N ILE A 40 -4.05 -0.03 -4.07
CA ILE A 40 -5.03 0.73 -3.28
C ILE A 40 -4.32 1.83 -2.47
N ILE A 41 -3.21 1.52 -1.80
CA ILE A 41 -2.45 2.48 -1.01
C ILE A 41 -1.94 3.62 -1.90
N ASN A 42 -1.31 3.30 -3.02
CA ASN A 42 -0.80 4.30 -3.96
C ASN A 42 -1.91 5.20 -4.52
N MET A 43 -3.09 4.64 -4.79
CA MET A 43 -4.22 5.42 -5.30
C MET A 43 -4.90 6.30 -4.25
N ARG A 44 -5.08 5.81 -3.02
CA ARG A 44 -5.85 6.53 -1.98
C ARG A 44 -4.98 7.41 -1.10
N TRP A 45 -3.76 6.97 -0.81
CA TRP A 45 -2.81 7.63 0.07
C TRP A 45 -1.42 7.71 -0.59
N PRO A 46 -1.28 8.45 -1.71
CA PRO A 46 -0.03 8.49 -2.48
C PRO A 46 1.17 8.94 -1.66
N GLN A 47 0.99 9.90 -0.74
CA GLN A 47 2.06 10.36 0.16
C GLN A 47 2.53 9.26 1.12
N LEU A 48 1.63 8.38 1.56
CA LEU A 48 1.98 7.24 2.39
C LEU A 48 2.72 6.17 1.58
N ALA A 49 2.31 5.94 0.34
CA ALA A 49 3.00 5.01 -0.56
C ALA A 49 4.44 5.46 -0.83
N GLU A 50 4.64 6.75 -1.09
CA GLU A 50 5.97 7.36 -1.27
C GLU A 50 6.80 7.24 0.02
N TYR A 51 6.21 7.56 1.17
CA TYR A 51 6.87 7.41 2.47
C TYR A 51 7.33 5.97 2.75
N PHE A 52 6.49 4.97 2.44
CA PHE A 52 6.87 3.56 2.57
C PHE A 52 7.89 3.11 1.52
N ALA A 53 7.90 3.71 0.34
CA ALA A 53 8.93 3.43 -0.66
C ALA A 53 10.32 3.87 -0.18
N GLU A 54 10.40 5.02 0.50
CA GLU A 54 11.63 5.56 1.09
C GLU A 54 12.02 4.86 2.40
N HIS A 55 11.01 4.48 3.20
CA HIS A 55 11.19 3.88 4.51
C HIS A 55 10.36 2.60 4.71
N PRO A 56 10.69 1.48 4.02
CA PRO A 56 9.87 0.27 4.04
C PRO A 56 9.63 -0.32 5.43
N VAL A 57 10.60 -0.20 6.34
CA VAL A 57 10.54 -0.73 7.72
C VAL A 57 9.45 -0.04 8.56
N LYS A 58 9.04 1.17 8.18
CA LYS A 58 8.05 1.92 8.95
C LYS A 58 6.65 1.33 8.87
N ILE A 59 6.39 0.39 7.95
CA ILE A 59 5.11 -0.33 7.91
C ILE A 59 4.84 -1.09 9.22
N ASP A 60 5.88 -1.56 9.91
CA ASP A 60 5.77 -2.29 11.18
C ASP A 60 5.27 -1.41 12.33
N LYS A 61 5.27 -0.07 12.16
CA LYS A 61 4.75 0.89 13.13
C LYS A 61 3.27 1.23 12.91
N ILE A 62 2.64 0.73 11.85
CA ILE A 62 1.24 1.00 11.56
C ILE A 62 0.34 0.55 12.72
N GLY A 63 -0.60 1.40 13.14
CA GLY A 63 -1.50 1.13 14.26
C GLY A 63 -0.87 1.14 15.67
N THR A 64 0.46 1.14 15.79
CA THR A 64 1.17 1.16 17.09
C THR A 64 1.15 2.55 17.74
N ASP A 65 1.20 2.62 19.07
CA ASP A 65 1.22 3.89 19.82
C ASP A 65 2.59 4.60 19.80
N ASP A 66 3.65 3.89 19.42
CA ASP A 66 4.99 4.46 19.29
C ASP A 66 5.24 5.00 17.87
N LEU A 67 5.04 6.31 17.71
CA LEU A 67 5.29 7.05 16.46
C LEU A 67 6.47 8.01 16.56
N SER A 68 7.34 7.81 17.55
CA SER A 68 8.48 8.70 17.83
C SER A 68 9.43 8.87 16.63
N GLU A 69 9.50 7.86 15.76
CA GLU A 69 10.34 7.87 14.56
C GLU A 69 9.56 8.12 13.25
N ILE A 70 8.30 8.57 13.34
CA ILE A 70 7.44 8.88 12.19
C ILE A 70 7.29 10.40 12.11
N ASP A 71 7.48 10.95 10.91
CA ASP A 71 7.28 12.36 10.62
C ASP A 71 5.89 12.81 11.09
N GLU A 72 5.81 13.94 11.81
CA GLU A 72 4.57 14.46 12.39
C GLU A 72 3.42 14.55 11.36
N LYS A 73 3.76 14.88 10.11
CA LYS A 73 2.80 14.96 9.01
C LYS A 73 2.18 13.60 8.62
N MET A 74 2.88 12.49 8.85
CA MET A 74 2.42 11.14 8.50
C MET A 74 1.76 10.41 9.67
N GLN A 75 1.98 10.85 10.91
CA GLN A 75 1.46 10.18 12.12
C GLN A 75 -0.05 9.95 12.09
N HIS A 76 -0.83 10.89 11.53
CA HIS A 76 -2.28 10.74 11.43
C HIS A 76 -2.70 9.57 10.53
N LEU A 77 -1.97 9.29 9.44
CA LEU A 77 -2.24 8.15 8.56
C LEU A 77 -1.85 6.82 9.21
N PHE A 78 -0.87 6.82 10.12
CA PHE A 78 -0.47 5.62 10.86
C PHE A 78 -1.52 5.17 11.88
N LYS A 79 -2.41 6.07 12.27
CA LYS A 79 -3.55 5.83 13.17
C LYS A 79 -4.90 5.74 12.46
N ASP A 80 -4.94 5.98 11.15
CA ASP A 80 -6.17 5.90 10.38
C ASP A 80 -6.66 4.44 10.31
N PRO A 81 -7.87 4.13 10.82
CA PRO A 81 -8.41 2.78 10.79
C PRO A 81 -8.51 2.18 9.40
N GLU A 82 -8.80 2.99 8.36
CA GLU A 82 -8.88 2.49 7.00
C GLU A 82 -7.50 2.11 6.45
N VAL A 83 -6.47 2.90 6.75
CA VAL A 83 -5.09 2.62 6.35
C VAL A 83 -4.61 1.32 7.01
N ILE A 84 -4.80 1.21 8.33
CA ILE A 84 -4.46 0.02 9.11
C ILE A 84 -5.16 -1.21 8.53
N ASN A 85 -6.46 -1.10 8.23
CA ASN A 85 -7.23 -2.21 7.67
C ASN A 85 -6.69 -2.67 6.31
N VAL A 86 -6.35 -1.74 5.41
CA VAL A 86 -5.79 -2.08 4.09
C VAL A 86 -4.43 -2.75 4.22
N ILE A 87 -3.55 -2.21 5.07
CA ILE A 87 -2.20 -2.75 5.26
C ILE A 87 -2.25 -4.14 5.89
N ASN A 88 -3.13 -4.36 6.86
CA ASN A 88 -3.29 -5.67 7.51
C ASN A 88 -4.04 -6.70 6.66
N GLY A 89 -4.60 -6.30 5.51
CA GLY A 89 -5.30 -7.20 4.60
C GLY A 89 -6.76 -7.50 4.95
N GLY A 90 -7.29 -6.84 6.00
CA GLY A 90 -8.62 -7.11 6.53
C GLY A 90 -8.83 -8.61 6.79
N ASP A 91 -10.00 -9.12 6.37
CA ASP A 91 -10.35 -10.55 6.50
C ASP A 91 -10.02 -11.39 5.25
N ILE A 92 -9.39 -10.79 4.23
CA ILE A 92 -9.33 -11.35 2.88
C ILE A 92 -7.89 -11.70 2.46
N THR A 93 -6.91 -10.90 2.88
CA THR A 93 -5.50 -11.05 2.46
C THR A 93 -4.55 -11.03 3.65
N ASN A 94 -3.29 -11.38 3.40
CA ASN A 94 -2.25 -11.24 4.41
C ASN A 94 -1.86 -9.76 4.60
N ALA A 95 -1.20 -9.47 5.72
CA ALA A 95 -0.63 -8.16 5.97
C ALA A 95 0.57 -7.88 5.05
N LEU A 96 0.67 -6.64 4.57
CA LEU A 96 1.84 -6.17 3.85
C LEU A 96 3.05 -6.15 4.78
N THR A 97 4.12 -6.80 4.35
CA THR A 97 5.38 -6.86 5.11
C THR A 97 6.39 -5.85 4.58
N THR A 98 7.37 -5.52 5.40
CA THR A 98 8.54 -4.71 5.00
C THR A 98 9.18 -5.23 3.69
N ASP A 99 9.30 -6.53 3.50
CA ASP A 99 9.90 -7.09 2.29
C ASP A 99 9.00 -6.96 1.07
N THR A 100 7.69 -7.13 1.23
CA THR A 100 6.71 -6.86 0.19
C THR A 100 6.78 -5.40 -0.28
N ILE A 101 6.89 -4.45 0.66
CA ILE A 101 7.02 -3.02 0.36
C ILE A 101 8.30 -2.70 -0.41
N LYS A 102 9.45 -3.30 -0.03
CA LYS A 102 10.71 -3.13 -0.77
C LYS A 102 10.61 -3.61 -2.23
N ILE A 103 9.78 -4.62 -2.50
CA ILE A 103 9.57 -5.10 -3.87
C ILE A 103 8.60 -4.16 -4.59
N CYS A 104 7.51 -3.77 -3.95
CA CYS A 104 6.48 -2.91 -4.52
C CYS A 104 6.95 -1.48 -4.80
N SER A 105 7.89 -0.95 -4.00
CA SER A 105 8.48 0.38 -4.20
C SER A 105 9.20 0.53 -5.53
N LYS A 106 9.65 -0.58 -6.13
CA LYS A 106 10.28 -0.60 -7.47
C LYS A 106 9.29 -0.37 -8.61
N LEU A 107 7.99 -0.29 -8.33
CA LEU A 107 6.93 -0.05 -9.32
C LEU A 107 6.57 1.43 -9.48
N ILE A 108 7.04 2.28 -8.57
CA ILE A 108 6.83 3.73 -8.56
C ILE A 108 8.05 4.40 -9.20
#